data_AF-A0A537QZM0-F1
#
_entry.id   AF-A0A537QZM0-F1
#
_cell.length_a   1.000
_cell.length_b   1.000
_cell.length_c   1.000
_cell.angle_alpha   90.00
_cell.angle_beta   90.00
_cell.angle_gamma   90.00
#
_symmetry.space_group_name_H-M   'P 1'
#
loop_
_entity.id
_entity.type
_entity.pdbx_description
1 polymer ?
#
loop_
_entity_poly.entity_id
_entity_poly.type
_entity_poly.pdbx_seq_one_letter_code
_entity_poly.pdbx_strand_id
1 'polypeptide(L)' 'MWYLSYRLHGSTRMHIFKTRELALRAACELIGDRDDKEVEVGPMLASRDGNVFKGEELRRVCANGTT' A
#
# COMPACT_ATOMS: atom_id res chain seq x y z
N MET A 1 9.24 8.23 6.24
CA MET A 1 9.39 7.00 5.43
C MET A 1 8.12 6.17 5.56
N TRP A 2 7.69 5.61 4.44
CA TRP A 2 6.48 4.80 4.32
C TRP A 2 6.86 3.44 3.74
N TYR A 3 6.08 2.41 4.07
CA TYR A 3 6.26 1.09 3.52
C TYR A 3 5.06 0.66 2.69
N LEU A 4 5.33 -0.24 1.75
CA LEU A 4 4.36 -1.08 1.08
C LEU A 4 4.74 -2.52 1.37
N SER A 5 3.82 -3.30 1.92
CA SER A 5 3.98 -4.74 2.07
C SER A 5 2.91 -5.48 1.29
N TYR A 6 3.31 -6.58 0.64
CA TYR A 6 2.39 -7.49 -0.03
C TYR A 6 2.88 -8.92 0.08
N ARG A 7 1.99 -9.90 -0.10
CA ARG A 7 2.38 -11.30 -0.23
C ARG A 7 2.60 -11.70 -1.68
N LEU A 8 3.60 -12.54 -1.88
CA LEU A 8 3.94 -13.15 -3.16
C LEU A 8 4.55 -14.54 -2.89
N HIS A 9 3.92 -15.58 -3.44
CA HIS A 9 4.33 -16.98 -3.26
C HIS A 9 4.53 -17.39 -1.79
N GLY A 10 3.56 -17.06 -0.93
CA GLY A 10 3.59 -17.40 0.49
C GLY A 10 4.57 -16.57 1.34
N SER A 11 5.32 -15.64 0.72
CA SER A 11 6.27 -14.77 1.41
C SER A 11 5.81 -13.32 1.42
N THR A 12 6.09 -12.59 2.51
CA THR A 12 5.87 -11.15 2.59
C THR A 12 7.04 -10.41 1.95
N ARG A 13 6.74 -9.55 0.98
CA ARG A 13 7.67 -8.57 0.40
C ARG A 13 7.37 -7.20 0.98
N MET A 14 8.41 -6.43 1.26
CA MET A 14 8.31 -5.08 1.80
C MET A 14 9.22 -4.14 1.01
N HIS A 15 8.68 -2.98 0.65
CA HIS A 15 9.38 -1.90 -0.05
C HIS A 15 9.25 -0.62 0.76
N ILE A 16 10.32 0.16 0.83
CA ILE A 16 10.37 1.39 1.62
C ILE A 16 10.48 2.59 0.67
N PHE A 17 9.64 3.58 0.92
CA PHE A 17 9.54 4.81 0.15
C PHE A 17 9.80 6.02 1.03
N LYS A 18 10.31 7.08 0.40
CA LYS A 18 10.59 8.35 1.10
C LYS A 18 9.29 9.03 1.55
N THR A 19 8.25 9.01 0.71
CA THR A 19 6.98 9.71 0.95
C THR A 19 5.78 8.77 0.89
N ARG A 20 4.64 9.23 1.43
CA ARG A 20 3.36 8.52 1.42
C ARG A 20 2.85 8.34 -0.01
N GLU A 21 2.93 9.38 -0.83
CA GLU A 21 2.42 9.42 -2.19
C GLU A 21 3.13 8.39 -3.08
N LEU A 22 4.45 8.24 -2.90
CA LEU A 22 5.22 7.23 -3.65
C LEU A 22 4.81 5.80 -3.25
N ALA A 23 4.63 5.54 -1.96
CA ALA A 23 4.18 4.24 -1.48
C ALA A 23 2.76 3.91 -1.99
N LEU A 24 1.85 4.88 -1.97
CA LEU A 24 0.48 4.73 -2.46
C LEU A 24 0.45 4.50 -3.98
N ARG A 25 1.20 5.28 -4.77
CA ARG A 25 1.29 5.07 -6.22
C ARG A 25 1.78 3.67 -6.57
N ALA A 26 2.84 3.20 -5.91
CA ALA A 26 3.35 1.84 -6.10
C ALA A 26 2.32 0.77 -5.70
N ALA A 27 1.54 1.01 -4.64
CA ALA A 27 0.46 0.12 -4.24
C ALA A 27 -0.68 0.07 -5.28
N CYS A 28 -1.01 1.21 -5.91
CA CYS A 28 -2.01 1.28 -6.96
C CYS A 28 -1.63 0.50 -8.22
N GLU A 29 -0.36 0.52 -8.59
CA GLU A 29 0.15 -0.31 -9.70
C GLU A 29 0.07 -1.81 -9.37
N LEU A 30 0.12 -2.19 -8.10
CA LEU A 30 0.10 -3.59 -7.65
C LEU A 30 -1.30 -4.16 -7.39
N ILE A 31 -2.25 -3.33 -6.98
CA ILE A 31 -3.58 -3.77 -6.53
C ILE A 31 -4.51 -4.20 -7.69
N GLY A 32 -4.19 -3.82 -8.93
CA GLY A 32 -4.98 -4.21 -10.11
C GLY A 32 -4.82 -5.67 -10.54
N ASP A 33 -3.68 -6.31 -10.21
CA ASP A 33 -3.29 -7.64 -10.75
C ASP A 33 -3.32 -8.78 -9.70
N ARG A 34 -3.62 -8.49 -8.42
CA ARG A 34 -3.41 -9.45 -7.31
C ARG A 34 -4.56 -9.46 -6.31
N ASP A 35 -4.70 -10.59 -5.61
CA ASP A 35 -5.64 -10.75 -4.49
C ASP A 35 -5.39 -9.66 -3.43
N ASP A 36 -6.29 -8.68 -3.42
CA ASP A 36 -6.14 -7.37 -2.80
C ASP A 36 -6.07 -7.42 -1.26
N LYS A 37 -6.38 -8.58 -0.67
CA LYS A 37 -6.44 -8.78 0.77
C LYS A 37 -5.07 -8.75 1.45
N GLU A 38 -3.99 -8.83 0.67
CA GLU A 38 -2.64 -8.94 1.21
C GLU A 38 -1.75 -7.73 0.93
N VAL A 39 -2.29 -6.62 0.37
CA VAL A 39 -1.55 -5.36 0.14
C VAL A 39 -1.82 -4.37 1.28
N GLU A 40 -0.74 -3.80 1.83
CA GLU A 40 -0.78 -2.84 2.94
C GLU A 40 0.24 -1.71 2.73
N VAL A 41 -0.18 -0.46 2.95
CA VAL A 41 0.69 0.72 2.94
C VAL A 41 0.59 1.42 4.29
N GLY A 42 1.72 1.82 4.89
CA GLY A 42 1.69 2.53 6.17
C GLY A 42 2.98 3.29 6.50
N PRO A 43 2.97 4.10 7.56
CA PRO A 43 4.16 4.79 8.03
C PRO A 43 5.11 3.80 8.71
N MET A 44 6.42 3.98 8.49
CA MET A 44 7.42 3.09 9.10
C MET A 44 7.67 3.41 10.58
N LEU A 45 7.57 4.69 10.97
CA LEU A 45 7.96 5.18 12.30
C LEU A 45 6.83 5.90 13.05
N ALA A 46 5.72 6.22 12.38
CA ALA A 46 4.59 6.88 13.00
C ALA A 46 3.54 5.86 13.47
N SER A 47 2.56 6.31 14.25
CA SER A 47 1.45 5.45 14.67
C SER A 47 0.75 4.84 13.48
N ARG A 48 0.40 3.56 13.61
CA ARG A 48 -0.33 2.80 12.60
C ARG A 48 -1.82 3.12 12.59
N ASP A 49 -2.37 3.56 13.72
CA ASP A 49 -3.79 3.84 13.86
C ASP A 49 -4.20 4.98 12.93
N GLY A 50 -5.16 4.69 12.03
CA GLY A 50 -5.67 5.64 11.04
C GLY A 50 -4.71 6.02 9.91
N ASN A 51 -3.51 5.43 9.84
CA ASN A 51 -2.48 5.76 8.84
C ASN A 51 -2.07 4.55 7.98
N VAL A 52 -2.73 3.41 8.15
CA VAL A 52 -2.47 2.18 7.38
C VAL A 52 -3.62 1.93 6.41
N PHE A 53 -3.29 1.87 5.12
CA PHE A 53 -4.23 1.62 4.03
C PHE A 53 -4.13 0.16 3.58
N LYS A 54 -5.27 -0.53 3.43
CA LYS A 54 -5.32 -1.93 2.95
C LYS A 54 -6.51 -2.20 2.04
N GLY A 55 -6.39 -3.19 1.15
CA GLY A 55 -7.51 -3.75 0.38
C GLY A 55 -8.43 -2.71 -0.26
N GLU A 56 -9.71 -2.69 0.13
CA GLU A 56 -10.71 -1.75 -0.42
C GLU A 56 -10.37 -0.28 -0.18
N GLU A 57 -9.71 0.07 0.93
CA GLU A 57 -9.30 1.45 1.20
C GLU A 57 -8.24 1.89 0.19
N LEU A 58 -7.26 1.02 -0.10
CA LEU A 58 -6.29 1.26 -1.15
C LEU A 58 -6.96 1.39 -2.52
N ARG A 59 -7.93 0.53 -2.86
CA ARG A 59 -8.70 0.65 -4.11
C ARG A 59 -9.39 2.02 -4.23
N ARG A 60 -10.02 2.51 -3.16
CA ARG A 60 -10.69 3.82 -3.15
C ARG A 60 -9.68 4.96 -3.32
N VAL A 61 -8.54 4.89 -2.64
CA VAL A 61 -7.45 5.86 -2.79
C VAL A 61 -6.92 5.87 -4.23
N CYS A 62 -6.72 4.70 -4.84
CA CYS A 62 -6.24 4.57 -6.21
C CYS A 62 -7.26 5.06 -7.24
N ALA A 63 -8.55 4.77 -7.05
CA ALA A 63 -9.62 5.25 -7.93
C ALA A 63 -9.77 6.78 -7.88
N ASN A 64 -9.59 7.38 -6.70
CA ASN A 64 -9.69 8.83 -6.49
C ASN A 64 -8.40 9.60 -6.84
N GLY A 65 -7.27 8.92 -7.01
CA GLY A 65 -5.98 9.52 -7.36
C GLY A 65 -5.76 9.75 -8.86
N THR A 66 -6.75 9.41 -9.70
CA THR A 66 -6.74 9.48 -11.17
C THR A 66 -7.40 10.76 -11.74
N THR A 67 -7.14 11.92 -11.13
CA THR A 67 -7.40 13.25 -11.75
C THR A 67 -6.17 14.11 -11.75
#